data_AF-A0A5K7TUA2-F1
#
_entry.id   AF-A0A5K7TUA2-F1
#
_cell.length_a   1.000
_cell.length_b   1.000
_cell.length_c   1.000
_cell.angle_alpha   90.00
_cell.angle_beta   90.00
_cell.angle_gamma   90.00
#
_symmetry.space_group_name_H-M   'P 1'
#
loop_
_entity.id
_entity.type
_entity.pdbx_description
1 polymer ?
#
loop_
_entity_poly.entity_id
_entity_poly.type
_entity_poly.pdbx_seq_one_letter_code
_entity_poly.pdbx_strand_id
1 'polypeptide(L)'
;MSFHFSDKGQGRLGYILNIQHAISKGEIYPGGATGGAGHIFPNDQFFMEFDWNNRGESHCIRVKPKWPNTDVYIGADGAVDSRTDGKLIEACGPLPK
;
A
#
# COMPACT_ATOMS: atom_id res chain seq x y z
N MET A 1 1.89 -9.75 2.75
CA MET A 1 1.41 -8.37 2.96
C MET A 1 0.27 -8.10 2.01
N SER A 2 -0.73 -7.33 2.44
CA SER A 2 -1.88 -7.02 1.60
C SER A 2 -2.43 -5.61 1.81
N PHE A 3 -2.99 -5.03 0.76
CA PHE A 3 -3.66 -3.74 0.73
C PHE A 3 -5.13 -3.98 0.46
N HIS A 4 -6.00 -3.55 1.36
CA HIS A 4 -7.44 -3.78 1.31
C HIS A 4 -8.16 -2.47 1.06
N PHE A 5 -9.08 -2.45 0.10
CA PHE A 5 -9.96 -1.30 -0.10
C PHE A 5 -11.32 -1.55 0.55
N SER A 6 -11.83 -0.57 1.29
CA SER A 6 -13.14 -0.66 1.94
C SER A 6 -14.24 -1.08 0.96
N ASP A 7 -15.12 -1.97 1.42
CA ASP A 7 -16.38 -2.35 0.78
C ASP A 7 -17.34 -1.17 0.57
N LYS A 8 -17.20 -0.11 1.38
CA LYS A 8 -17.95 1.14 1.26
C LYS A 8 -17.29 2.15 0.30
N GLY A 9 -16.15 1.80 -0.31
CA GLY A 9 -15.53 2.58 -1.37
C GLY A 9 -16.47 2.74 -2.57
N GLN A 10 -16.18 3.71 -3.45
CA GLN A 10 -16.89 3.82 -4.73
C GLN A 10 -15.89 3.98 -5.86
N GLY A 11 -16.20 3.38 -6.99
CA GLY A 11 -15.30 3.30 -8.12
C GLY A 11 -14.14 2.33 -7.84
N ARG A 12 -13.08 2.47 -8.62
CA ARG A 12 -11.87 1.66 -8.52
C ARG A 12 -10.75 2.47 -7.89
N LEU A 13 -9.95 1.81 -7.06
CA LEU A 13 -8.71 2.35 -6.53
C LEU A 13 -7.57 1.88 -7.42
N GLY A 14 -7.03 2.77 -8.24
CA GLY A 14 -5.88 2.46 -9.10
C GLY A 14 -4.59 2.53 -8.29
N TYR A 15 -3.66 1.60 -8.47
CA TYR A 15 -2.43 1.56 -7.68
C TYR A 15 -1.17 1.26 -8.50
N ILE A 16 -0.03 1.68 -7.94
CA ILE A 16 1.31 1.24 -8.29
C ILE A 16 1.96 0.71 -7.02
N LEU A 17 2.45 -0.53 -7.06
CA LEU A 17 3.19 -1.16 -5.98
C LEU A 17 4.61 -1.42 -6.46
N ASN A 18 5.58 -0.77 -5.83
CA ASN A 18 7.00 -0.89 -6.12
C ASN A 18 7.68 -1.62 -4.96
N ILE A 19 8.15 -2.84 -5.22
CA ILE A 19 8.91 -3.66 -4.26
C ILE A 19 10.30 -3.84 -4.84
N GLN A 20 11.26 -3.02 -4.40
CA GLN A 20 12.67 -3.16 -4.79
C GLN A 20 12.86 -3.40 -6.31
N HIS A 21 12.26 -2.53 -7.14
CA HIS A 21 12.25 -2.56 -8.61
C HIS A 21 11.27 -3.53 -9.28
N ALA A 22 10.59 -4.40 -8.54
CA ALA A 22 9.42 -5.11 -9.04
C ALA A 22 8.20 -4.18 -8.97
N ILE A 23 7.83 -3.57 -10.10
CA ILE A 23 6.69 -2.66 -10.21
C ILE A 23 5.48 -3.44 -10.71
N SER A 24 4.41 -3.41 -9.93
CA SER A 24 3.09 -3.90 -10.33
C SER A 24 2.11 -2.74 -10.35
N LYS A 25 1.16 -2.78 -11.29
CA LYS A 25 0.08 -1.81 -11.41
C LYS A 25 -1.23 -2.56 -11.48
N GLY A 26 -2.29 -1.97 -10.94
CA GLY A 26 -3.59 -2.61 -10.98
C GLY A 26 -4.67 -1.74 -10.41
N GLU A 27 -5.81 -2.36 -10.17
CA GLU A 27 -6.99 -1.72 -9.62
C GLU A 27 -7.57 -2.61 -8.52
N ILE A 28 -8.02 -2.00 -7.43
CA ILE A 28 -8.76 -2.66 -6.35
C ILE A 28 -10.20 -2.15 -6.38
N TYR A 29 -11.15 -3.06 -6.53
CA TYR A 29 -12.57 -2.76 -6.40
C TYR A 29 -12.97 -2.75 -4.91
N PRO A 30 -14.08 -2.07 -4.52
CA PRO A 30 -14.52 -2.03 -3.13
C PRO A 30 -14.65 -3.45 -2.54
N GLY A 31 -14.07 -3.66 -1.35
CA GLY A 31 -14.01 -4.97 -0.69
C GLY A 31 -12.93 -5.91 -1.23
N GLY A 32 -12.22 -5.51 -2.28
CA GLY A 32 -11.09 -6.23 -2.85
C GLY A 32 -9.79 -5.95 -2.10
N ALA A 33 -8.79 -6.77 -2.43
CA ALA A 33 -7.44 -6.59 -1.93
C ALA A 33 -6.42 -6.96 -3.01
N THR A 34 -5.23 -6.38 -2.90
CA THR A 34 -4.04 -6.80 -3.64
C THR A 34 -2.90 -7.06 -2.68
N GLY A 35 -1.86 -7.75 -3.14
CA GLY A 35 -0.70 -8.03 -2.32
C GLY A 35 0.37 -8.76 -3.11
N GLY A 36 1.57 -8.75 -2.55
CA GLY A 36 2.71 -9.51 -3.05
C GLY A 36 3.39 -10.24 -1.92
N ALA A 37 4.07 -11.33 -2.25
CA ALA A 37 5.12 -11.84 -1.38
C ALA A 37 6.26 -10.81 -1.39
N GLY A 38 6.42 -10.08 -0.28
CA GLY A 38 7.66 -9.33 -0.06
C GLY A 38 8.84 -10.28 0.06
N HIS A 39 10.04 -9.81 -0.28
CA HIS A 39 11.25 -10.56 0.06
C HIS A 39 11.24 -10.87 1.58
N ILE A 40 11.44 -12.14 1.91
CA ILE A 40 11.33 -12.68 3.29
C ILE A 40 12.44 -12.09 4.21
N PHE A 41 13.49 -11.51 3.62
CA PHE A 41 14.62 -10.89 4.32
C PHE A 41 14.99 -9.55 3.66
N PRO A 42 14.29 -8.45 4.02
CA PRO A 42 14.68 -7.12 3.58
C PRO A 42 16.05 -6.75 4.15
N ASN A 43 16.98 -6.32 3.30
CA ASN A 43 18.20 -5.65 3.76
C ASN A 43 17.92 -4.18 4.07
N ASP A 44 18.89 -3.43 4.59
CA ASP A 44 18.72 -2.02 4.97
C ASP A 44 18.33 -1.09 3.80
N GLN A 45 18.45 -1.56 2.55
CA GLN A 45 18.07 -0.84 1.33
C GLN A 45 16.70 -1.24 0.79
N PHE A 46 16.02 -2.18 1.44
CA PHE A 46 14.73 -2.66 1.00
C PHE A 46 13.64 -1.60 1.22
N PHE A 47 12.83 -1.37 0.20
CA PHE A 47 11.65 -0.51 0.31
C PHE A 47 10.46 -1.15 -0.40
N MET A 48 9.28 -0.86 0.15
CA MET A 48 8.00 -1.07 -0.53
C MET A 48 7.28 0.27 -0.55
N GLU A 49 6.94 0.72 -1.74
CA GLU A 49 6.16 1.94 -1.94
C GLU A 49 4.83 1.57 -2.59
N PHE A 50 3.75 2.09 -2.02
CA PHE A 50 2.40 1.90 -2.53
C PHE A 50 1.79 3.26 -2.80
N ASP A 51 1.67 3.56 -4.09
CA ASP A 51 0.98 4.73 -4.60
C ASP A 51 -0.41 4.31 -5.03
N TRP A 52 -1.42 5.13 -4.71
CA TRP A 52 -2.75 4.91 -5.23
C TRP A 52 -3.47 6.20 -5.54
N ASN A 53 -4.42 6.10 -6.46
CA ASN A 53 -5.38 7.15 -6.74
C ASN A 53 -6.78 6.66 -6.38
N ASN A 54 -7.49 7.47 -5.62
CA ASN A 54 -8.91 7.29 -5.36
C ASN A 54 -9.65 8.55 -5.80
N ARG A 55 -10.48 8.43 -6.85
CA ARG A 55 -11.32 9.52 -7.38
C ARG A 55 -10.56 10.82 -7.67
N GLY A 56 -9.33 10.72 -8.18
CA GLY A 56 -8.51 11.88 -8.53
C GLY A 56 -7.60 12.37 -7.39
N GLU A 57 -7.75 11.86 -6.17
CA GLU A 57 -6.81 12.11 -5.09
C GLU A 57 -5.72 11.04 -5.06
N SER A 58 -4.46 11.49 -5.12
CA SER A 58 -3.29 10.61 -5.10
C SER A 58 -2.70 10.55 -3.70
N HIS A 59 -2.35 9.34 -3.29
CA HIS A 59 -1.77 9.04 -1.98
C HIS A 59 -0.55 8.13 -2.17
N CYS A 60 0.35 8.15 -1.19
CA CYS A 60 1.53 7.30 -1.19
C CYS A 60 1.97 6.99 0.24
N ILE A 61 2.34 5.73 0.47
CA ILE A 61 3.02 5.29 1.69
C ILE A 61 4.22 4.40 1.35
N ARG A 62 5.24 4.45 2.20
CA ARG A 62 6.24 3.38 2.28
C ARG A 62 5.88 2.44 3.41
N VAL A 63 6.05 1.15 3.18
CA VAL A 63 5.73 0.12 4.15
C VAL A 63 6.99 -0.59 4.60
N LYS A 64 7.12 -0.73 5.92
CA LYS A 64 8.13 -1.52 6.61
C LYS A 64 7.49 -2.87 6.93
N PRO A 65 7.62 -3.89 6.04
CA PRO A 65 6.93 -5.15 6.22
C PRO A 65 7.42 -5.85 7.50
N LYS A 66 6.47 -6.29 8.31
CA LYS A 66 6.69 -7.20 9.43
C LYS A 66 6.22 -8.60 9.05
N TRP A 67 7.08 -9.58 9.29
CA TRP A 67 6.73 -10.98 9.10
C TRP A 67 5.80 -11.48 10.23
N PRO A 68 4.80 -12.35 9.96
CA PRO A 68 4.45 -12.91 8.65
C PRO A 68 3.50 -12.02 7.83
N ASN A 69 2.71 -11.18 8.49
CA ASN A 69 1.65 -10.41 7.87
C ASN A 69 1.80 -8.92 8.16
N THR A 70 1.57 -8.12 7.13
CA THR A 70 1.42 -6.67 7.20
C THR A 70 0.22 -6.34 6.35
N ASP A 71 -0.78 -5.71 6.94
CA ASP A 71 -2.03 -5.39 6.28
C ASP A 71 -2.26 -3.89 6.36
N VAL A 72 -2.50 -3.29 5.20
CA VAL A 72 -2.84 -1.88 5.05
C VAL A 72 -4.29 -1.80 4.61
N TYR A 73 -5.08 -1.07 5.36
CA TYR A 73 -6.50 -0.86 5.09
C TYR A 73 -6.70 0.56 4.57
N ILE A 74 -7.40 0.67 3.45
CA ILE A 74 -7.74 1.92 2.80
C ILE A 74 -9.24 2.15 2.96
N GLY A 75 -9.60 3.28 3.56
CA GLY A 75 -10.96 3.72 3.82
C GLY A 75 -11.72 4.02 2.53
N ALA A 76 -13.03 4.23 2.66
CA ALA A 76 -13.91 4.52 1.52
C ALA A 76 -13.57 5.83 0.78
N ASP A 77 -12.94 6.76 1.49
CA ASP A 77 -12.41 8.04 1.01
C ASP A 77 -11.02 7.92 0.38
N GLY A 78 -10.36 6.76 0.48
CA GLY A 78 -9.00 6.56 -0.02
C GLY A 78 -7.91 6.86 1.01
N ALA A 79 -8.26 7.34 2.20
CA ALA A 79 -7.30 7.54 3.29
C ALA A 79 -6.91 6.21 3.92
N VAL A 80 -5.74 6.15 4.57
CA VAL A 80 -5.36 4.99 5.38
C VAL A 80 -6.29 4.90 6.59
N ASP A 81 -6.90 3.75 6.76
CA ASP A 81 -7.81 3.43 7.85
C ASP A 81 -7.04 3.07 9.14
N SER A 82 -7.62 3.39 10.29
CA SER A 82 -7.02 3.20 11.62
C SER A 82 -6.77 1.73 12.00
N ARG A 83 -7.33 0.77 11.25
CA ARG A 83 -6.97 -0.65 11.35
C ARG A 83 -5.53 -0.93 10.94
N THR A 84 -4.91 -0.05 10.15
CA THR A 84 -3.51 -0.17 9.74
C THR A 84 -2.58 0.18 10.91
N ASP A 85 -1.59 -0.67 11.19
CA ASP A 85 -0.55 -0.34 12.17
C ASP A 85 0.32 0.81 11.66
N GLY A 86 0.08 2.00 12.18
CA GLY A 86 0.80 3.23 11.83
C GLY A 86 2.32 3.16 12.04
N LYS A 87 2.82 2.20 12.83
CA LYS A 87 4.28 2.01 13.03
C LYS A 87 4.96 1.34 11.84
N LEU A 88 4.18 0.68 10.98
CA LEU A 88 4.66 -0.05 9.82
C LEU A 88 4.62 0.78 8.54
N ILE A 89 4.08 1.99 8.59
CA ILE A 89 3.93 2.86 7.42
C ILE A 89 4.55 4.23 7.67
N GLU A 90 5.01 4.85 6.62
CA GLU A 90 5.44 6.24 6.63
C GLU A 90 4.91 6.94 5.36
N ALA A 91 4.58 8.22 5.48
CA ALA A 91 4.22 9.01 4.31
C ALA A 91 5.40 9.05 3.34
N CYS A 92 5.12 8.99 2.04
CA CYS A 92 6.17 9.16 1.05
C CYS A 92 6.76 10.57 1.15
N GLY A 93 8.05 10.64 1.46
CA GLY A 93 8.87 11.84 1.32
C GLY A 93 9.62 11.82 -0.02
N PRO A 94 10.61 12.73 -0.19
CA PRO A 94 11.60 12.57 -1.26
C PRO A 94 12.17 11.15 -1.24
N LEU A 95 12.52 10.60 -2.40
CA LEU A 95 13.25 9.32 -2.46
C LEU A 95 14.49 9.42 -1.56
N PRO A 96 14.76 8.44 -0.68
CA PRO A 96 15.98 8.44 0.10
C PRO A 96 17.18 8.49 -0.86
N LYS A 97 18.15 9.36 -0.57
CA LYS A 97 19.40 9.51 -1.34
C LYS A 97 20.35 8.36 -1.09
#